data_AF-A0A2K9P2X3-F1
#
_entry.id   AF-A0A2K9P2X3-F1
#
_cell.length_a   1.000
_cell.length_b   1.000
_cell.length_c   1.000
_cell.angle_alpha   90.00
_cell.angle_beta   90.00
_cell.angle_gamma   90.00
#
_symmetry.space_group_name_H-M   'P 1'
#
loop_
_entity.id
_entity.type
_entity.pdbx_description
1 polymer ?
#
loop_
_entity_poly.entity_id
_entity_poly.type
_entity_poly.pdbx_seq_one_letter_code
_entity_poly.pdbx_strand_id
1 'polypeptide(L)'
;MRYNAENILQQNEGEKKMAAMTKKEKMAAKSKKIRDKEQRREKLTNWYMINLSFGILAIIAVLILRQLYLMPSMLSYMQIVTWVMTGVFAAAAIVVLSLGLTGKIKNKQRAVNYSIFLGVCALGSFWLALYNKIRVAAENVLHFITNNTNLNINSHWNINLLIIGIVVYLIAAFVYYVIKLYRTK
;
A
#
# COMPACT_ATOMS: atom_id res chain seq x y z
N MET A 1 -12.39 16.33 -34.34
CA MET A 1 -13.85 16.24 -34.59
C MET A 1 -14.40 14.81 -34.64
N ARG A 2 -13.67 13.79 -35.14
CA ARG A 2 -14.15 12.39 -35.20
C ARG A 2 -14.60 11.77 -33.86
N TYR A 3 -13.90 12.06 -32.77
CA TYR A 3 -14.20 11.53 -31.42
C TYR A 3 -15.58 11.97 -30.88
N ASN A 4 -16.08 13.12 -31.30
CA ASN A 4 -17.37 13.63 -30.86
C ASN A 4 -18.52 12.96 -31.65
N ALA A 5 -18.30 12.67 -32.94
CA ALA A 5 -19.29 12.01 -33.79
C ALA A 5 -19.54 10.54 -33.36
N GLU A 6 -18.50 9.81 -32.96
CA GLU A 6 -18.63 8.43 -32.45
C GLU A 6 -19.38 8.38 -31.12
N ASN A 7 -19.13 9.31 -30.20
CA ASN A 7 -19.88 9.41 -28.93
C ASN A 7 -21.36 9.74 -29.18
N ILE A 8 -21.66 10.66 -30.09
CA ILE A 8 -23.04 11.05 -30.44
C ILE A 8 -23.78 9.87 -31.08
N LEU A 9 -23.12 9.08 -31.94
CA LEU A 9 -23.69 7.87 -32.53
C LEU A 9 -23.95 6.76 -31.49
N GLN A 10 -22.99 6.50 -30.59
CA GLN A 10 -23.19 5.54 -29.51
C GLN A 10 -24.30 5.96 -28.52
N GLN A 11 -24.43 7.25 -28.27
CA GLN A 11 -25.49 7.80 -27.42
C GLN A 11 -26.86 7.66 -28.08
N ASN A 12 -26.97 7.96 -29.38
CA ASN A 12 -28.20 7.77 -30.17
C ASN A 12 -28.60 6.29 -30.31
N GLU A 13 -27.65 5.37 -30.47
CA GLU A 13 -27.93 3.92 -30.48
C GLU A 13 -28.37 3.41 -29.11
N GLY A 14 -27.75 3.90 -28.03
CA GLY A 14 -28.15 3.60 -26.66
C GLY A 14 -29.56 4.08 -26.33
N GLU A 15 -29.93 5.26 -26.83
CA GLU A 15 -31.27 5.83 -26.69
C GLU A 15 -32.32 5.09 -27.54
N LYS A 16 -32.01 4.72 -28.79
CA LYS A 16 -32.91 3.89 -29.63
C LYS A 16 -33.14 2.50 -29.04
N LYS A 17 -32.09 1.83 -28.54
CA LYS A 17 -32.20 0.53 -27.85
C LYS A 17 -32.99 0.62 -26.54
N MET A 18 -32.82 1.70 -25.79
CA MET A 18 -33.68 1.96 -24.64
C MET A 18 -35.11 2.24 -25.09
N ALA A 19 -35.36 3.05 -26.11
CA ALA A 19 -36.72 3.38 -26.57
C ALA A 19 -37.55 2.13 -26.94
N ALA A 20 -36.93 1.15 -27.59
CA ALA A 20 -37.54 -0.11 -28.02
C ALA A 20 -37.78 -1.15 -26.89
N MET A 21 -37.20 -0.97 -25.70
CA MET A 21 -37.42 -1.88 -24.56
C MET A 21 -38.76 -1.63 -23.86
N THR A 22 -39.40 -2.72 -23.45
CA THR A 22 -40.62 -2.69 -22.63
C THR A 22 -40.37 -2.02 -21.27
N LYS A 23 -41.42 -1.48 -20.62
CA LYS A 23 -41.31 -0.82 -19.28
C LYS A 23 -40.58 -1.71 -18.25
N LYS A 24 -40.78 -3.04 -18.30
CA LYS A 24 -40.11 -4.02 -17.43
C LYS A 24 -38.60 -4.11 -17.69
N GLU A 25 -38.17 -4.11 -18.95
CA GLU A 25 -36.75 -4.17 -19.32
C GLU A 25 -36.00 -2.86 -18.99
N LYS A 26 -36.65 -1.71 -19.18
CA LYS A 26 -36.11 -0.40 -18.74
C LYS A 26 -35.88 -0.35 -17.22
N MET A 27 -36.84 -0.85 -16.43
CA MET A 27 -36.69 -0.93 -14.98
C MET A 27 -35.61 -1.94 -14.56
N ALA A 28 -35.53 -3.10 -15.23
CA ALA A 28 -34.49 -4.10 -14.96
C ALA A 28 -33.08 -3.58 -15.30
N ALA A 29 -32.91 -2.86 -16.42
CA ALA A 29 -31.65 -2.24 -16.79
C ALA A 29 -31.25 -1.11 -15.83
N LYS A 30 -32.23 -0.31 -15.36
CA LYS A 30 -31.99 0.75 -14.37
C LYS A 30 -31.61 0.18 -13.00
N SER A 31 -32.31 -0.88 -12.55
CA SER A 31 -32.00 -1.62 -11.32
C SER A 31 -30.61 -2.28 -11.38
N LYS A 32 -30.26 -2.92 -12.50
CA LYS A 32 -28.93 -3.49 -12.72
C LYS A 32 -27.82 -2.43 -12.69
N LYS A 33 -28.05 -1.27 -13.32
CA LYS A 33 -27.11 -0.13 -13.26
C LYS A 33 -26.91 0.43 -11.85
N ILE A 34 -27.99 0.50 -11.05
CA ILE A 34 -27.92 0.95 -9.65
C ILE A 34 -27.13 -0.06 -8.81
N ARG A 35 -27.45 -1.34 -8.94
CA ARG A 35 -26.77 -2.44 -8.23
C ARG A 35 -25.29 -2.54 -8.59
N ASP A 36 -24.94 -2.35 -9.87
CA ASP A 36 -23.55 -2.33 -10.33
C ASP A 36 -22.79 -1.10 -9.80
N LYS A 37 -23.46 0.06 -9.63
CA LYS A 37 -22.86 1.25 -9.00
C LYS A 37 -22.62 1.02 -7.49
N GLU A 38 -23.58 0.42 -6.80
CA GLU A 38 -23.46 0.06 -5.37
C GLU A 38 -22.32 -0.93 -5.15
N GLN A 39 -22.24 -2.00 -5.93
CA GLN A 39 -21.14 -2.97 -5.85
C GLN A 39 -19.77 -2.33 -6.14
N ARG A 40 -19.69 -1.35 -7.04
CA ARG A 40 -18.44 -0.60 -7.27
C ARG A 40 -18.05 0.24 -6.05
N ARG A 41 -19.03 0.92 -5.42
CA ARG A 41 -18.79 1.71 -4.20
C ARG A 41 -18.35 0.84 -3.03
N GLU A 42 -18.98 -0.32 -2.84
CA GLU A 42 -18.58 -1.30 -1.83
C GLU A 42 -17.17 -1.83 -2.07
N LYS A 43 -16.83 -2.22 -3.31
CA LYS A 43 -15.47 -2.67 -3.65
C LYS A 43 -14.43 -1.59 -3.39
N LEU A 44 -14.73 -0.33 -3.72
CA LEU A 44 -13.84 0.80 -3.50
C LEU A 44 -13.64 1.07 -2.00
N THR A 45 -14.72 1.02 -1.23
CA THR A 45 -14.69 1.22 0.22
C THR A 45 -13.93 0.09 0.90
N ASN A 46 -14.18 -1.16 0.52
CA ASN A 46 -13.44 -2.31 1.02
C ASN A 46 -11.94 -2.25 0.68
N TRP A 47 -11.58 -1.74 -0.52
CA TRP A 47 -10.18 -1.50 -0.88
C TRP A 47 -9.52 -0.45 0.02
N TYR A 48 -10.21 0.68 0.25
CA TYR A 48 -9.72 1.74 1.13
C TYR A 48 -9.56 1.24 2.57
N MET A 49 -10.56 0.54 3.11
CA MET A 49 -10.51 -0.02 4.47
C MET A 49 -9.34 -0.99 4.66
N ILE A 50 -9.04 -1.83 3.66
CA ILE A 50 -7.89 -2.73 3.70
C ILE A 50 -6.57 -1.94 3.77
N ASN A 51 -6.40 -0.93 2.91
CA ASN A 51 -5.19 -0.10 2.91
C ASN A 51 -5.02 0.69 4.22
N LEU A 52 -6.13 1.18 4.79
CA LEU A 52 -6.12 1.90 6.05
C LEU A 52 -5.71 0.99 7.21
N SER A 53 -6.31 -0.21 7.32
CA SER A 53 -5.94 -1.19 8.35
C SER A 53 -4.47 -1.59 8.25
N PHE A 54 -3.96 -1.83 7.04
CA PHE A 54 -2.55 -2.15 6.84
C PHE A 54 -1.61 -0.98 7.14
N GLY A 55 -1.99 0.24 6.80
CA GLY A 55 -1.21 1.43 7.15
C GLY A 55 -1.12 1.64 8.67
N ILE A 56 -2.20 1.42 9.40
CA ILE A 56 -2.19 1.48 10.87
C ILE A 56 -1.26 0.40 11.44
N LEU A 57 -1.36 -0.85 10.96
CA LEU A 57 -0.46 -1.93 11.38
C LEU A 57 1.02 -1.61 11.10
N ALA A 58 1.30 -1.04 9.92
CA ALA A 58 2.65 -0.62 9.57
C ALA A 58 3.17 0.49 10.50
N ILE A 59 2.35 1.48 10.83
CA ILE A 59 2.72 2.54 11.79
C ILE A 59 3.05 1.93 13.16
N ILE A 60 2.22 1.03 13.68
CA ILE A 60 2.47 0.37 14.97
C ILE A 60 3.79 -0.40 14.94
N ALA A 61 4.05 -1.18 13.89
CA ALA A 61 5.30 -1.92 13.74
C ALA A 61 6.53 -1.00 13.70
N VAL A 62 6.44 0.12 12.96
CA VAL A 62 7.51 1.12 12.87
C VAL A 62 7.71 1.86 14.20
N LEU A 63 6.65 2.11 14.98
CA LEU A 63 6.76 2.69 16.33
C LEU A 63 7.46 1.75 17.32
N ILE A 64 7.19 0.45 17.24
CA ILE A 64 7.90 -0.55 18.05
C ILE A 64 9.39 -0.56 17.67
N LEU A 65 9.70 -0.57 16.37
CA LEU A 65 11.09 -0.44 15.90
C LEU A 65 11.71 0.86 16.41
N ARG A 66 10.99 1.99 16.39
CA ARG A 66 11.49 3.26 16.92
C ARG A 66 11.97 3.13 18.36
N GLN A 67 11.20 2.46 19.23
CA GLN A 67 11.60 2.26 20.62
C GLN A 67 12.89 1.43 20.75
N LEU A 68 13.06 0.40 19.91
CA LEU A 68 14.27 -0.42 19.89
C LEU A 68 15.50 0.38 19.44
N TYR A 69 15.34 1.31 18.49
CA TYR A 69 16.43 2.17 18.03
C TYR A 69 16.81 3.29 19.01
N LEU A 70 15.92 3.62 19.96
CA LEU A 70 16.23 4.56 21.05
C LEU A 70 17.05 3.90 22.17
N MET A 71 17.14 2.56 22.19
CA MET A 71 17.92 1.80 23.17
C MET A 71 19.34 1.54 22.65
N PRO A 72 20.40 2.11 23.26
CA PRO A 72 21.77 1.95 22.77
C PRO A 72 22.26 0.49 22.74
N SER A 73 21.82 -0.32 23.71
CA SER A 73 22.14 -1.75 23.81
C SER A 73 21.56 -2.59 22.67
N MET A 74 20.49 -2.12 22.02
CA MET A 74 19.77 -2.85 20.99
C MET A 74 20.23 -2.49 19.57
N LEU A 75 20.97 -1.38 19.39
CA LEU A 75 21.44 -0.88 18.10
C LEU A 75 22.33 -1.87 17.34
N SER A 76 23.15 -2.66 18.05
CA SER A 76 23.99 -3.70 17.46
C SER A 76 23.17 -4.85 16.87
N TYR A 77 22.06 -5.21 17.53
CA TYR A 77 21.15 -6.26 17.08
C TYR A 77 20.20 -5.81 15.96
N MET A 78 19.94 -4.51 15.83
CA MET A 78 19.04 -3.97 14.80
C MET A 78 19.48 -4.34 13.38
N GLN A 79 20.79 -4.49 13.14
CA GLN A 79 21.31 -4.95 11.85
C GLN A 79 20.78 -6.34 11.49
N ILE A 80 20.89 -7.30 12.41
CA ILE A 80 20.46 -8.68 12.18
C ILE A 80 18.94 -8.73 12.10
N VAL A 81 18.25 -8.06 13.02
CA VAL A 81 16.77 -8.02 13.07
C VAL A 81 16.19 -7.49 11.77
N THR A 82 16.71 -6.40 11.23
CA THR A 82 16.19 -5.80 9.98
C THR A 82 16.46 -6.66 8.74
N TRP A 83 17.58 -7.37 8.69
CA TRP A 83 17.85 -8.37 7.63
C TRP A 83 16.90 -9.56 7.72
N VAL A 84 16.68 -10.10 8.93
CA VAL A 84 15.73 -11.20 9.14
C VAL A 84 14.32 -10.77 8.74
N MET A 85 13.88 -9.58 9.17
CA MET A 85 12.58 -9.02 8.78
C MET A 85 12.44 -8.88 7.27
N THR A 86 13.50 -8.41 6.59
CA THR A 86 13.53 -8.34 5.12
C THR A 86 13.32 -9.71 4.48
N GLY A 87 14.06 -10.72 4.94
CA GLY A 87 13.95 -12.09 4.43
C GLY A 87 12.58 -12.70 4.67
N VAL A 88 12.04 -12.56 5.88
CA VAL A 88 10.71 -13.07 6.25
C VAL A 88 9.61 -12.41 5.42
N PHE A 89 9.63 -11.09 5.29
CA PHE A 89 8.62 -10.38 4.49
C PHE A 89 8.73 -10.70 3.00
N ALA A 90 9.95 -10.80 2.45
CA ALA A 90 10.16 -11.16 1.05
C ALA A 90 9.66 -12.59 0.77
N ALA A 91 10.01 -13.56 1.62
CA ALA A 91 9.54 -14.93 1.50
C ALA A 91 8.01 -15.01 1.62
N ALA A 92 7.42 -14.34 2.61
CA ALA A 92 5.98 -14.28 2.78
C ALA A 92 5.27 -13.64 1.57
N ALA A 93 5.84 -12.56 1.00
CA ALA A 93 5.29 -11.92 -0.19
C ALA A 93 5.22 -12.88 -1.38
N ILE A 94 6.28 -13.66 -1.61
CA ILE A 94 6.36 -14.66 -2.70
C ILE A 94 5.39 -15.81 -2.46
N VAL A 95 5.32 -16.33 -1.23
CA VAL A 95 4.41 -17.42 -0.88
C VAL A 95 2.95 -16.99 -1.06
N VAL A 96 2.57 -15.81 -0.56
CA VAL A 96 1.21 -15.30 -0.71
C VAL A 96 0.88 -15.02 -2.19
N LEU A 97 1.84 -14.52 -2.98
CA LEU A 97 1.65 -14.31 -4.41
C LEU A 97 1.43 -15.62 -5.16
N SER A 98 2.30 -16.61 -4.93
CA SER A 98 2.22 -17.91 -5.59
C SER A 98 0.91 -18.62 -5.23
N LEU A 99 0.50 -18.64 -3.96
CA LEU A 99 -0.79 -19.20 -3.54
C LEU A 99 -1.99 -18.47 -4.19
N GLY A 100 -1.87 -17.15 -4.40
CA GLY A 100 -2.86 -16.36 -5.12
C GLY A 100 -2.94 -16.66 -6.61
N LEU A 101 -1.80 -16.94 -7.25
CA LEU A 101 -1.72 -17.29 -8.68
C LEU A 101 -2.19 -18.73 -8.96
N THR A 102 -1.85 -19.68 -8.10
CA THR A 102 -2.24 -21.10 -8.22
C THR A 102 -3.73 -21.34 -7.89
N GLY A 103 -4.48 -20.31 -7.51
CA GLY A 103 -5.93 -20.40 -7.27
C GLY A 103 -6.31 -21.14 -5.98
N LYS A 104 -5.35 -21.49 -5.12
CA LYS A 104 -5.63 -22.11 -3.81
C LYS A 104 -6.34 -21.15 -2.84
N ILE A 105 -6.26 -19.83 -3.08
CA ILE A 105 -6.95 -18.80 -2.31
C ILE A 105 -8.21 -18.33 -3.07
N LYS A 106 -9.37 -18.42 -2.43
CA LYS A 106 -10.70 -18.06 -2.98
C LYS A 106 -10.79 -16.63 -3.55
N ASN A 107 -9.93 -15.71 -3.10
CA ASN A 107 -9.88 -14.32 -3.56
C ASN A 107 -8.48 -13.91 -4.03
N LYS A 108 -8.22 -14.08 -5.33
CA LYS A 108 -6.96 -13.72 -6.00
C LYS A 108 -6.57 -12.26 -5.78
N GLN A 109 -7.52 -11.32 -5.85
CA GLN A 109 -7.23 -9.89 -5.71
C GLN A 109 -6.74 -9.54 -4.31
N ARG A 110 -7.30 -10.16 -3.26
CA ARG A 110 -6.85 -9.94 -1.88
C ARG A 110 -5.44 -10.49 -1.66
N ALA A 111 -5.13 -11.68 -2.18
CA ALA A 111 -3.80 -12.28 -2.09
C ALA A 111 -2.74 -11.39 -2.77
N VAL A 112 -3.04 -10.83 -3.95
CA VAL A 112 -2.15 -9.88 -4.63
C VAL A 112 -1.93 -8.63 -3.78
N ASN A 113 -2.98 -8.03 -3.21
CA ASN A 113 -2.84 -6.85 -2.37
C ASN A 113 -2.00 -7.14 -1.11
N TYR A 114 -2.14 -8.32 -0.50
CA TYR A 114 -1.34 -8.74 0.66
C TYR A 114 0.12 -8.97 0.29
N SER A 115 0.38 -9.59 -0.86
CA SER A 115 1.74 -9.77 -1.38
C SER A 115 2.42 -8.42 -1.64
N ILE A 116 1.72 -7.46 -2.25
CA ILE A 116 2.23 -6.11 -2.46
C ILE A 116 2.56 -5.44 -1.12
N PHE A 117 1.67 -5.53 -0.13
CA PHE A 117 1.93 -4.99 1.20
C PHE A 117 3.18 -5.60 1.84
N LEU A 118 3.31 -6.93 1.82
CA LEU A 118 4.48 -7.63 2.33
C LEU A 118 5.75 -7.25 1.57
N GLY A 119 5.66 -7.05 0.26
CA GLY A 119 6.77 -6.55 -0.56
C GLY A 119 7.21 -5.15 -0.14
N VAL A 120 6.27 -4.23 0.12
CA VAL A 120 6.59 -2.88 0.63
C VAL A 120 7.23 -2.97 2.03
N CYS A 121 6.74 -3.85 2.90
CA CYS A 121 7.36 -4.10 4.21
C CYS A 121 8.78 -4.67 4.08
N ALA A 122 9.03 -5.55 3.10
CA ALA A 122 10.36 -6.06 2.80
C ALA A 122 11.31 -4.94 2.34
N LEU A 123 10.85 -4.05 1.46
CA LEU A 123 11.63 -2.89 1.01
C LEU A 123 11.94 -1.91 2.15
N GLY A 124 10.95 -1.64 3.02
CA GLY A 124 11.16 -0.80 4.21
C GLY A 124 12.17 -1.41 5.19
N SER A 125 12.08 -2.73 5.41
CA SER A 125 13.03 -3.47 6.26
C SER A 125 14.43 -3.50 5.64
N PHE A 126 14.52 -3.64 4.31
CA PHE A 126 15.76 -3.63 3.56
C PHE A 126 16.45 -2.27 3.64
N TRP A 127 15.69 -1.18 3.50
CA TRP A 127 16.20 0.18 3.70
C TRP A 127 16.81 0.36 5.10
N LEU A 128 16.11 -0.10 6.14
CA LEU A 128 16.65 -0.05 7.51
C LEU A 128 17.92 -0.89 7.66
N ALA A 129 17.98 -2.08 7.06
CA ALA A 129 19.15 -2.95 7.08
C ALA A 129 20.37 -2.31 6.39
N LEU A 130 20.15 -1.63 5.26
CA LEU A 130 21.20 -0.87 4.56
C LEU A 130 21.63 0.36 5.35
N TYR A 131 20.68 1.11 5.91
CA TYR A 131 20.99 2.28 6.70
C TYR A 131 21.82 1.92 7.93
N ASN A 132 21.52 0.81 8.60
CA ASN A 132 22.31 0.36 9.74
C ASN A 132 23.77 0.07 9.36
N LYS A 133 24.01 -0.50 8.17
CA LYS A 133 25.36 -0.69 7.61
C LYS A 133 26.07 0.64 7.36
N ILE A 134 25.36 1.60 6.75
CA ILE A 134 25.88 2.95 6.48
C ILE A 134 26.21 3.67 7.79
N ARG A 135 25.32 3.59 8.79
CA ARG A 135 25.51 4.18 10.12
C ARG A 135 26.80 3.68 10.77
N VAL A 136 26.99 2.36 10.83
CA VAL A 136 28.20 1.76 11.43
C VAL A 136 29.47 2.21 10.71
N ALA A 137 29.44 2.28 9.38
CA ALA A 137 30.58 2.78 8.61
C ALA A 137 30.86 4.26 8.89
N ALA A 138 29.81 5.09 8.98
CA ALA A 138 29.94 6.51 9.30
C ALA A 138 30.44 6.74 10.73
N GLU A 139 29.97 5.96 11.71
CA GLU A 139 30.47 5.98 13.10
C GLU A 139 31.96 5.65 13.15
N ASN A 140 32.40 4.61 12.44
CA ASN A 140 33.82 4.24 12.39
C ASN A 140 34.70 5.35 11.79
N VAL A 141 34.25 6.00 10.72
CA VAL A 141 34.96 7.15 10.12
C VAL A 141 34.99 8.34 11.10
N LEU A 142 33.90 8.58 11.81
CA LEU A 142 33.81 9.67 12.77
C LEU A 142 34.75 9.43 13.96
N HIS A 143 34.78 8.21 14.49
CA HIS A 143 35.71 7.81 15.57
C HIS A 143 37.16 7.96 15.13
N PHE A 144 37.48 7.60 13.88
CA PHE A 144 38.81 7.78 13.32
C PHE A 144 39.23 9.25 13.21
N ILE A 145 38.32 10.15 12.80
CA ILE A 145 38.62 11.58 12.62
C ILE A 145 38.70 12.31 13.97
N THR A 146 37.81 11.98 14.91
CA THR A 146 37.65 12.73 16.17
C THR A 146 38.35 12.10 17.37
N ASN A 147 38.90 10.88 17.21
CA ASN A 147 39.49 10.07 18.28
C ASN A 147 38.56 9.86 19.50
N ASN A 148 37.24 10.05 19.31
CA ASN A 148 36.22 9.93 20.35
C ASN A 148 35.26 8.79 20.01
N THR A 149 35.37 7.70 20.77
CA THR A 149 34.58 6.48 20.59
C THR A 149 33.14 6.58 21.10
N ASN A 150 32.79 7.67 21.79
CA ASN A 150 31.45 7.87 22.36
C ASN A 150 30.46 8.54 21.39
N LEU A 151 30.91 8.95 20.20
CA LEU A 151 30.04 9.57 19.21
C LEU A 151 29.19 8.51 18.51
N ASN A 152 27.89 8.48 18.82
CA ASN A 152 26.91 7.63 18.16
C ASN A 152 25.99 8.45 17.25
N ILE A 153 25.70 7.93 16.06
CA ILE A 153 24.78 8.54 15.12
C ILE A 153 23.36 8.06 15.48
N ASN A 154 22.52 8.98 15.94
CA ASN A 154 21.15 8.65 16.32
C ASN A 154 20.26 8.46 15.07
N SER A 155 19.72 7.25 14.91
CA SER A 155 18.91 6.82 13.75
C SER A 155 17.45 7.25 13.80
N HIS A 156 17.00 7.99 14.83
CA HIS A 156 15.57 8.26 15.02
C HIS A 156 14.91 8.96 13.82
N TRP A 157 15.66 9.83 13.11
CA TRP A 157 15.15 10.55 11.95
C TRP A 157 14.85 9.61 10.78
N ASN A 158 15.64 8.55 10.60
CA ASN A 158 15.40 7.57 9.53
C ASN A 158 14.09 6.79 9.76
N ILE A 159 13.76 6.50 11.02
CA ILE A 159 12.48 5.85 11.35
C ILE A 159 11.31 6.81 11.19
N ASN A 160 11.47 8.08 11.58
CA ASN A 160 10.43 9.09 11.37
C ASN A 160 10.12 9.29 9.89
N LEU A 161 11.12 9.21 9.00
CA LEU A 161 10.91 9.27 7.55
C LEU A 161 9.99 8.14 7.04
N LEU A 162 10.14 6.91 7.57
CA LEU A 162 9.24 5.80 7.23
C LEU A 162 7.81 6.07 7.70
N ILE A 163 7.64 6.61 8.92
CA ILE A 163 6.31 6.98 9.44
C ILE A 163 5.67 8.07 8.56
N ILE A 164 6.41 9.12 8.23
CA ILE A 164 5.95 10.20 7.34
C ILE A 164 5.52 9.64 5.99
N GLY A 165 6.32 8.73 5.40
CA GLY A 165 5.99 8.06 4.15
C GLY A 165 4.67 7.28 4.21
N ILE A 166 4.43 6.54 5.29
CA ILE A 166 3.17 5.80 5.49
C ILE A 166 1.99 6.76 5.63
N VAL A 167 2.14 7.85 6.39
CA VAL A 167 1.09 8.86 6.57
C VAL A 167 0.75 9.55 5.24
N VAL A 168 1.75 9.95 4.46
CA VAL A 168 1.55 10.56 3.13
C VAL A 168 0.82 9.59 2.20
N TYR A 169 1.20 8.31 2.22
CA TYR A 169 0.50 7.27 1.45
C TYR A 169 -0.97 7.13 1.87
N LEU A 170 -1.26 7.11 3.17
CA LEU A 170 -2.64 7.01 3.68
C LEU A 170 -3.49 8.22 3.27
N ILE A 171 -2.92 9.43 3.33
CA ILE A 171 -3.57 10.65 2.86
C ILE A 171 -3.85 10.57 1.36
N ALA A 172 -2.87 10.17 0.55
CA ALA A 172 -3.04 10.02 -0.90
C ALA A 172 -4.11 8.95 -1.24
N ALA A 173 -4.12 7.82 -0.53
CA ALA A 173 -5.13 6.79 -0.69
C ALA A 173 -6.54 7.29 -0.31
N PHE A 174 -6.66 8.11 0.73
CA PHE A 174 -7.91 8.76 1.12
C PHE A 174 -8.39 9.75 0.05
N VAL A 175 -7.51 10.63 -0.44
CA VAL A 175 -7.83 11.59 -1.51
C VAL A 175 -8.28 10.85 -2.77
N TYR A 176 -7.57 9.78 -3.16
CA TYR A 176 -7.96 8.93 -4.29
C TYR A 176 -9.33 8.29 -4.10
N TYR A 177 -9.59 7.73 -2.90
CA TYR A 177 -10.88 7.16 -2.55
C TYR A 177 -12.01 8.19 -2.69
N VAL A 178 -11.84 9.38 -2.12
CA VAL A 178 -12.82 10.47 -2.18
C VAL A 178 -13.08 10.89 -3.63
N ILE A 179 -12.05 11.20 -4.42
CA ILE A 179 -12.20 11.62 -5.82
C ILE A 179 -12.96 10.57 -6.62
N LYS A 180 -12.60 9.29 -6.45
CA LYS A 180 -13.21 8.20 -7.21
C LYS A 180 -14.63 7.91 -6.74
N LEU A 181 -14.94 8.05 -5.45
CA LEU A 181 -16.29 7.97 -4.93
C LEU A 181 -17.19 9.07 -5.52
N TYR A 182 -16.71 10.31 -5.58
CA TYR A 182 -17.43 11.44 -6.17
C TYR A 182 -17.65 11.30 -7.69
N ARG A 183 -16.66 10.78 -8.44
CA ARG A 183 -16.81 10.47 -9.87
C ARG A 183 -17.76 9.30 -10.15
N THR A 184 -18.11 8.49 -9.15
CA THR A 184 -19.05 7.36 -9.28
C THR A 184 -20.50 7.77 -8.95
N LYS A 185 -20.81 9.08 -8.91
CA LYS A 185 -22.19 9.58 -9.03
C LYS A 185 -22.68 9.37 -10.46
#